data_AF-A0A2N2HDK2-F1
#
_entry.id   AF-A0A2N2HDK2-F1
#
_cell.length_a   1.000
_cell.length_b   1.000
_cell.length_c   1.000
_cell.angle_alpha   90.00
_cell.angle_beta   90.00
_cell.angle_gamma   90.00
#
_symmetry.space_group_name_H-M   'P 1'
#
loop_
_entity.id
_entity.type
_entity.pdbx_description
1 polymer ?
#
loop_
_entity_poly.entity_id
_entity_poly.type
_entity_poly.pdbx_seq_one_letter_code
_entity_poly.pdbx_strand_id
1 'polypeptide(L)'
;MCVDVDYRESIAVAAGVLFHAWGDEVPAKEATVTIRDVQPYRPGQFFRRELPCLLRVLDALGTRPDTVVIDGYVWLGSKDRPGLGAFLFETLSREAAVIGVAKRRFRDWSSSQQTAGNLPPHEDFPSVMARSLTPPATCG
;
A
#
# COMPACT_ATOMS: atom_id res chain seq x y z
N MET A 1 5.82 8.52 -3.36
CA MET A 1 6.78 7.40 -3.25
C MET A 1 6.03 6.10 -3.46
N CYS A 2 6.60 5.15 -4.18
CA CYS A 2 6.02 3.83 -4.43
C CYS A 2 6.88 2.76 -3.76
N VAL A 3 6.29 1.79 -3.09
CA VAL A 3 7.01 0.73 -2.37
C VAL A 3 6.38 -0.64 -2.62
N ASP A 4 7.21 -1.67 -2.66
CA ASP A 4 6.80 -3.06 -2.86
C ASP A 4 7.73 -4.03 -2.10
N VAL A 5 7.22 -5.23 -1.79
CA VAL A 5 7.97 -6.27 -1.07
C VAL A 5 7.85 -7.61 -1.79
N ASP A 6 8.99 -8.10 -2.27
CA ASP A 6 9.14 -9.46 -2.79
C ASP A 6 9.63 -10.40 -1.68
N TYR A 7 9.01 -11.57 -1.57
CA TYR A 7 9.42 -12.60 -0.62
C TYR A 7 10.07 -13.76 -1.34
N ARG A 8 11.26 -14.12 -0.87
CA ARG A 8 12.02 -15.29 -1.31
C ARG A 8 12.05 -16.33 -0.18
N GLU A 9 12.69 -17.47 -0.41
CA GLU A 9 12.63 -18.63 0.52
C GLU A 9 12.83 -18.24 1.99
N SER A 10 13.87 -17.47 2.29
CA SER A 10 14.24 -17.09 3.66
C SER A 10 14.46 -15.59 3.87
N ILE A 11 14.26 -14.77 2.83
CA ILE A 11 14.50 -13.34 2.86
C ILE A 11 13.34 -12.57 2.23
N ALA A 12 13.20 -11.30 2.57
CA ALA A 12 12.40 -10.35 1.82
C ALA A 12 13.30 -9.32 1.16
N VAL A 13 12.87 -8.82 0.01
CA VAL A 13 13.49 -7.70 -0.69
C VAL A 13 12.42 -6.62 -0.79
N ALA A 14 12.65 -5.50 -0.12
CA ALA A 14 11.78 -4.32 -0.22
C ALA A 14 12.42 -3.32 -1.20
N ALA A 15 11.62 -2.82 -2.14
CA ALA A 15 12.03 -1.81 -3.08
C ALA A 15 11.19 -0.55 -2.92
N GLY A 16 11.78 0.61 -3.19
CA GLY A 16 11.14 1.89 -3.04
C GLY A 16 11.67 2.89 -4.05
N VAL A 17 10.75 3.67 -4.62
CA VAL A 17 11.03 4.67 -5.65
C VAL A 17 10.37 5.98 -5.26
N LEU A 18 11.15 7.07 -5.26
CA LEU A 18 10.70 8.42 -4.92
C LEU A 18 10.71 9.29 -6.17
N PHE A 19 9.64 10.05 -6.35
CA PHE A 19 9.47 11.09 -7.36
C PHE A 19 9.21 12.41 -6.65
N HIS A 20 9.59 13.53 -7.27
CA HIS A 20 9.27 14.87 -6.75
C HIS A 20 7.87 15.30 -7.17
N ALA A 21 7.44 14.91 -8.37
CA ALA A 21 6.12 15.16 -8.90
C ALA A 21 5.54 13.94 -9.62
N TRP A 22 4.21 13.90 -9.75
CA TRP A 22 3.48 12.78 -10.38
C TRP A 22 3.79 12.60 -11.87
N GLY A 23 4.23 13.65 -12.55
CA GLY A 23 4.57 13.63 -13.98
C GLY A 23 6.04 13.35 -14.26
N ASP A 24 6.86 13.08 -13.25
CA ASP A 24 8.28 12.80 -13.42
C ASP A 24 8.48 11.47 -14.17
N GLU A 25 9.22 11.51 -15.28
CA GLU A 25 9.57 10.30 -16.05
C GLU A 25 10.70 9.50 -15.39
N VAL A 26 11.51 10.17 -14.55
CA VAL A 26 12.67 9.60 -13.87
C VAL A 26 12.53 9.76 -12.35
N PRO A 27 12.93 8.75 -11.57
CA PRO A 27 12.87 8.85 -10.13
C PRO A 27 13.97 9.75 -9.57
N ALA A 28 13.64 10.47 -8.51
CA ALA A 28 14.58 11.27 -7.74
C ALA A 28 15.52 10.38 -6.91
N LYS A 29 14.98 9.28 -6.36
CA LYS A 29 15.73 8.28 -5.59
C LYS A 29 15.11 6.90 -5.74
N GLU A 30 15.96 5.89 -5.63
CA GLU A 30 15.58 4.49 -5.57
C GLU A 30 16.35 3.80 -4.46
N ALA A 31 15.72 2.83 -3.80
CA ALA A 31 16.37 1.99 -2.81
C ALA A 31 15.86 0.56 -2.90
N THR A 32 16.75 -0.39 -2.63
CA THR A 32 16.40 -1.79 -2.44
C THR A 32 17.07 -2.29 -1.16
N VAL A 33 16.29 -2.89 -0.27
CA VAL A 33 16.74 -3.38 1.03
C VAL A 33 16.47 -4.87 1.13
N THR A 34 17.50 -5.65 1.45
CA THR A 34 17.34 -7.07 1.78
C THR A 34 17.10 -7.23 3.28
N ILE A 35 15.99 -7.88 3.65
CA ILE A 35 15.61 -8.19 5.03
C ILE A 35 15.74 -9.70 5.24
N ARG A 36 16.60 -10.11 6.16
CA ARG A 36 16.83 -11.53 6.49
C ARG A 36 15.89 -12.05 7.58
N ASP A 37 15.48 -11.18 8.50
CA ASP A 37 14.61 -11.54 9.62
C ASP A 37 13.14 -11.30 9.30
N VAL A 38 12.59 -12.13 8.40
CA VAL A 38 11.18 -12.03 7.99
C VAL A 38 10.31 -12.79 8.99
N GLN A 39 9.31 -12.12 9.56
CA GLN A 39 8.37 -12.78 10.47
C GLN A 39 7.58 -13.90 9.77
N PRO A 40 7.23 -15.01 10.46
CA PRO A 40 6.40 -16.05 9.88
C PRO A 40 5.03 -15.52 9.44
N TYR A 41 4.52 -16.02 8.32
CA TYR A 41 3.17 -15.68 7.88
C TYR A 41 2.13 -16.16 8.92
N ARG A 42 1.24 -15.26 9.33
CA ARG A 42 0.05 -15.60 10.12
C ARG A 42 -1.22 -15.27 9.33
N PRO A 43 -2.13 -16.24 9.10
CA PRO A 43 -3.39 -15.98 8.43
C PRO A 43 -4.15 -14.81 9.07
N GLY A 44 -4.59 -13.87 8.24
CA GLY A 44 -5.30 -12.66 8.70
C GLY A 44 -4.42 -11.56 9.30
N GLN A 45 -3.09 -11.76 9.42
CA GLN A 45 -2.13 -10.78 9.94
C GLN A 45 -0.97 -10.55 8.95
N PHE A 46 -1.24 -10.59 7.65
CA PHE A 46 -0.20 -10.45 6.62
C PHE A 46 0.61 -9.14 6.78
N PHE A 47 -0.06 -8.07 7.22
CA PHE A 47 0.57 -6.77 7.46
C PHE A 47 1.76 -6.84 8.42
N ARG A 48 1.78 -7.76 9.40
CA ARG A 48 2.88 -7.88 10.37
C ARG A 48 4.18 -8.33 9.73
N ARG A 49 4.09 -9.10 8.64
CA ARG A 49 5.25 -9.55 7.88
C ARG A 49 5.79 -8.45 6.97
N GLU A 50 4.89 -7.66 6.41
CA GLU A 50 5.20 -6.74 5.32
C GLU A 50 5.51 -5.32 5.79
N LEU A 51 4.80 -4.84 6.81
CA LEU A 51 4.98 -3.50 7.36
C LEU A 51 6.45 -3.24 7.77
N PRO A 52 7.16 -4.14 8.49
CA PRO A 52 8.57 -3.92 8.80
C PRO A 52 9.45 -3.78 7.55
N CYS A 53 9.12 -4.48 6.47
CA CYS A 53 9.88 -4.40 5.22
C CYS A 53 9.67 -3.04 4.53
N LEU A 54 8.43 -2.52 4.52
CA LEU A 54 8.13 -1.20 3.99
C LEU A 54 8.86 -0.09 4.76
N LEU A 55 8.84 -0.14 6.09
CA LEU A 55 9.53 0.86 6.92
C LEU A 55 11.03 0.90 6.63
N ARG A 56 11.66 -0.27 6.43
CA ARG A 56 13.09 -0.34 6.10
C ARG A 56 13.45 0.37 4.81
N VAL A 57 12.61 0.29 3.77
CA VAL A 57 12.90 0.97 2.50
C VAL A 57 12.58 2.46 2.55
N LEU A 58 11.54 2.86 3.31
CA LEU A 58 11.26 4.27 3.62
C LEU A 58 12.45 4.92 4.32
N ASP A 59 13.00 4.25 5.35
CA ASP A 59 14.18 4.72 6.08
C ASP A 59 15.40 4.83 5.15
N ALA A 60 15.61 3.86 4.26
CA ALA A 60 16.74 3.85 3.33
C ALA A 60 16.71 5.01 2.32
N LEU A 61 15.53 5.47 1.90
CA LEU A 61 15.38 6.64 1.03
C LEU A 61 15.64 7.97 1.76
N GLY A 62 15.58 7.96 3.10
CA GLY A 62 15.95 9.07 3.97
C GLY A 62 15.12 10.32 3.74
N THR A 63 13.87 10.18 3.30
CA THR A 63 12.97 11.30 2.99
C THR A 63 11.55 10.91 3.38
N ARG A 64 10.84 11.80 4.08
CA ARG A 64 9.43 11.60 4.41
C ARG A 64 8.59 12.00 3.20
N PRO A 65 7.89 11.06 2.54
CA PRO A 65 7.04 11.40 1.41
C PRO A 65 5.69 11.93 1.89
N ASP A 66 5.10 12.87 1.15
CA ASP A 66 3.71 13.32 1.39
C ASP A 66 2.69 12.22 1.02
N THR A 67 3.09 11.28 0.16
CA THR A 67 2.25 10.17 -0.30
C THR A 67 3.05 8.90 -0.52
N VAL A 68 2.53 7.79 0.00
CA VAL A 68 3.07 6.43 -0.20
C VAL A 68 2.05 5.57 -0.96
N VAL A 69 2.50 4.98 -2.06
CA VAL A 69 1.75 4.00 -2.85
C VAL A 69 2.28 2.61 -2.54
N ILE A 70 1.39 1.68 -2.20
CA ILE A 70 1.74 0.28 -1.86
C ILE A 70 1.03 -0.70 -2.82
N ASP A 71 1.67 -1.84 -3.13
CA ASP A 71 0.99 -2.98 -3.79
C ASP A 71 0.18 -3.77 -2.74
N GLY A 72 -1.01 -3.27 -2.42
CA GLY A 72 -1.83 -3.87 -1.38
C GLY A 72 -3.06 -3.06 -1.02
N TYR A 73 -3.81 -3.60 -0.07
CA TYR A 73 -5.02 -2.97 0.44
C TYR A 73 -4.72 -2.02 1.59
N VAL A 74 -5.38 -0.86 1.57
CA VAL A 74 -5.43 0.03 2.73
C VAL A 74 -6.42 -0.48 3.78
N TRP A 75 -7.65 -0.77 3.35
CA TRP A 75 -8.71 -1.37 4.16
C TRP A 75 -9.17 -2.68 3.53
N LEU A 76 -9.60 -3.64 4.35
CA LEU A 76 -9.95 -5.00 3.95
C LEU A 76 -11.46 -5.26 4.08
N GLY A 77 -12.08 -5.65 2.96
CA GLY A 77 -13.47 -6.11 2.93
C GLY A 77 -14.49 -5.02 3.23
N SER A 78 -15.74 -5.44 3.47
CA SER A 78 -16.89 -4.55 3.72
C SER A 78 -17.07 -4.11 5.17
N LYS A 79 -16.17 -4.50 6.08
CA LYS A 79 -16.26 -4.24 7.53
C LYS A 79 -15.21 -3.25 8.04
N ASP A 80 -14.64 -2.43 7.16
CA ASP A 80 -13.60 -1.44 7.48
C ASP A 80 -12.47 -2.01 8.34
N ARG A 81 -12.03 -3.24 8.04
CA ARG A 81 -10.93 -3.86 8.78
C ARG A 81 -9.61 -3.26 8.30
N PRO A 82 -8.70 -2.83 9.19
CA PRO A 82 -7.42 -2.25 8.78
C PRO A 82 -6.58 -3.26 7.98
N GLY A 83 -6.11 -2.83 6.82
CA GLY A 83 -5.14 -3.53 5.98
C GLY A 83 -3.73 -2.95 6.13
N LEU A 84 -2.81 -3.39 5.26
CA LEU A 84 -1.41 -2.95 5.29
C LEU A 84 -1.29 -1.44 5.23
N GLY A 85 -2.04 -0.79 4.33
CA GLY A 85 -1.97 0.67 4.18
C GLY A 85 -2.50 1.44 5.39
N ALA A 86 -3.52 0.93 6.09
CA ALA A 86 -4.05 1.58 7.28
C ALA A 86 -3.03 1.52 8.42
N PHE A 87 -2.41 0.35 8.62
CA PHE A 87 -1.32 0.22 9.61
C PHE A 87 -0.10 1.07 9.25
N LEU A 88 0.25 1.18 7.96
CA LEU A 88 1.33 2.05 7.51
C LEU A 88 1.01 3.52 7.79
N PHE A 89 -0.20 3.98 7.49
CA PHE A 89 -0.65 5.35 7.76
C PHE A 89 -0.51 5.72 9.24
N GLU A 90 -0.98 4.85 10.13
CA GLU A 90 -0.85 5.04 11.58
C GLU A 90 0.63 5.04 12.02
N THR A 91 1.45 4.15 11.44
CA THR A 91 2.89 4.07 11.75
C THR A 91 3.65 5.32 11.30
N LEU A 92 3.21 5.96 10.22
CA LEU A 92 3.75 7.23 9.72
C LEU A 92 3.15 8.46 10.41
N SER A 93 2.56 8.29 11.59
CA SER A 93 1.96 9.37 12.39
C SER A 93 0.89 10.16 11.63
N ARG A 94 0.25 9.54 10.63
CA ARG A 94 -0.82 10.13 9.81
C ARG A 94 -0.37 11.35 8.98
N GLU A 95 0.94 11.52 8.78
CA GLU A 95 1.53 12.65 8.04
C GLU A 95 1.55 12.41 6.52
N ALA A 96 1.75 11.15 6.10
CA ALA A 96 1.81 10.76 4.70
C ALA A 96 0.49 10.13 4.26
N ALA A 97 -0.12 10.59 3.16
CA ALA A 97 -1.25 9.90 2.56
C ALA A 97 -0.84 8.49 2.08
N VAL A 98 -1.71 7.48 2.24
CA VAL A 98 -1.43 6.11 1.80
C VAL A 98 -2.45 5.67 0.76
N ILE A 99 -1.94 5.29 -0.41
CA ILE A 99 -2.73 4.79 -1.54
C ILE A 99 -2.39 3.31 -1.74
N GLY A 100 -3.40 2.45 -1.66
CA GLY A 100 -3.25 1.03 -1.93
C GLY A 100 -3.69 0.68 -3.34
N VAL A 101 -2.83 0.01 -4.10
CA VAL A 101 -3.15 -0.54 -5.42
C VAL A 101 -3.13 -2.05 -5.31
N ALA A 102 -4.27 -2.71 -5.50
CA ALA A 102 -4.38 -4.16 -5.37
C ALA A 102 -4.91 -4.80 -6.65
N LYS A 103 -4.19 -5.81 -7.15
CA LYS A 103 -4.51 -6.49 -8.43
C LYS A 103 -5.65 -7.52 -8.32
N ARG A 104 -6.04 -7.94 -7.11
CA ARG A 104 -7.04 -9.00 -6.89
C ARG A 104 -8.02 -8.59 -5.81
N ARG A 105 -9.32 -8.66 -6.13
CA ARG A 105 -10.42 -8.34 -5.21
C ARG A 105 -10.30 -9.10 -3.88
N PHE A 106 -10.45 -8.37 -2.78
CA PHE A 106 -10.57 -8.98 -1.46
C PHE A 106 -11.91 -9.71 -1.33
N ARG A 107 -11.90 -10.91 -0.74
CA ARG A 107 -13.00 -11.90 -0.78
C ARG A 107 -14.36 -11.41 -0.25
N ASP A 108 -14.34 -10.39 0.61
CA ASP A 108 -15.52 -9.90 1.35
C ASP A 108 -16.10 -8.56 0.84
N TRP A 109 -15.70 -8.11 -0.35
CA TRP A 109 -16.27 -6.90 -0.96
C TRP A 109 -17.60 -7.25 -1.65
N SER A 110 -18.72 -6.62 -1.30
CA SER A 110 -20.01 -6.85 -1.99
C SER A 110 -20.07 -6.08 -3.32
N SER A 111 -20.91 -6.52 -4.25
CA SER A 111 -20.98 -5.95 -5.61
C SER A 111 -21.41 -4.48 -5.65
N SER A 112 -22.08 -3.99 -4.61
CA SER A 112 -22.67 -2.65 -4.52
C SER A 112 -21.68 -1.54 -4.14
N GLN A 113 -20.45 -1.88 -3.75
CA GLN A 113 -19.37 -0.92 -3.49
C GLN A 113 -18.52 -0.65 -4.75
N GLN A 114 -19.05 -0.99 -5.93
CA GLN A 114 -18.48 -0.73 -7.25
C GLN A 114 -19.12 0.53 -7.85
N THR A 115 -18.82 1.70 -7.31
CA THR A 115 -19.18 2.96 -7.97
C THR A 115 -17.93 3.57 -8.62
N ALA A 116 -18.00 3.70 -9.94
CA ALA A 116 -17.15 4.60 -10.69
C ALA A 116 -17.48 6.05 -10.27
N GLY A 117 -16.81 6.52 -9.22
CA GLY A 117 -16.83 7.92 -8.80
C GLY A 117 -17.73 8.14 -7.58
N ASN A 118 -17.18 8.81 -6.56
CA ASN A 118 -17.79 9.09 -5.25
C ASN A 118 -18.08 7.89 -4.34
N LEU A 119 -17.04 7.45 -3.61
CA LEU A 119 -17.23 7.22 -2.18
C LEU A 119 -17.13 8.58 -1.48
N PRO A 120 -18.00 8.90 -0.51
CA PRO A 120 -17.77 10.07 0.34
C PRO A 120 -16.41 9.90 1.06
N PRO A 121 -15.67 10.99 1.31
CA PRO A 121 -14.50 10.94 2.18
C PRO A 121 -14.92 10.31 3.51
N HIS A 122 -14.17 9.34 4.01
CA HIS A 122 -14.40 8.80 5.35
C HIS A 122 -14.08 9.95 6.33
N GLU A 123 -15.10 10.55 6.95
CA GLU A 123 -14.96 11.81 7.70
C GLU A 123 -13.96 11.71 8.88
N ASP A 124 -13.68 10.51 9.36
CA ASP A 124 -12.71 10.26 10.43
C ASP A 124 -11.23 10.16 9.96
N PHE A 125 -10.99 9.96 8.66
CA PHE A 125 -9.64 9.71 8.11
C PHE A 125 -9.45 10.31 6.70
N PRO A 126 -9.33 11.65 6.58
CA PRO A 126 -9.35 12.34 5.29
C PRO A 126 -8.22 11.97 4.31
N SER A 127 -7.11 11.40 4.79
CA SER A 127 -5.93 11.10 3.96
C SER A 127 -5.88 9.66 3.42
N VAL A 128 -6.88 8.83 3.75
CA VAL A 128 -6.88 7.42 3.43
C VAL A 128 -8.10 7.06 2.59
N MET A 129 -7.92 7.02 1.27
CA MET A 129 -8.99 6.70 0.33
C MET A 129 -8.83 5.26 -0.19
N ALA A 130 -9.82 4.41 0.07
CA ALA A 130 -9.94 3.12 -0.61
C ALA A 130 -10.98 3.23 -1.71
N ARG A 131 -10.55 3.07 -2.97
CA ARG A 131 -11.46 3.03 -4.14
C ARG A 131 -11.12 1.83 -5.01
N SER A 132 -12.12 1.00 -5.31
CA SER A 132 -11.97 -0.08 -6.30
C SER A 132 -12.11 0.51 -7.71
N LEU A 133 -11.10 0.32 -8.55
CA LEU A 133 -11.16 0.64 -9.98
C LEU A 133 -11.31 -0.66 -10.75
N THR A 134 -12.35 -0.76 -11.58
CA THR A 134 -12.50 -1.88 -12.51
C THR A 134 -11.67 -1.57 -13.76
N PRO A 135 -10.71 -2.42 -14.17
CA PRO A 135 -10.06 -2.22 -15.46
C PRO A 135 -11.12 -2.25 -16.57
N PRO A 136 -10.97 -1.44 -17.64
CA PRO A 136 -11.91 -1.45 -18.75
C PRO A 136 -12.03 -2.88 -19.29
N ALA A 137 -13.26 -3.34 -19.49
CA ALA A 137 -13.50 -4.63 -20.11
C ALA A 137 -12.81 -4.65 -21.47
N THR A 138 -11.84 -5.54 -21.66
CA THR A 138 -11.29 -5.83 -22.98
C THR A 138 -12.42 -6.45 -23.80
N CYS A 139 -13.02 -5.66 -24.70
CA CYS A 139 -13.78 -6.22 -25.82
C CYS A 139 -12.80 -7.03 -26.68
N GLY A 140 -13.11 -8.32 -26.86
CA GLY A 140 -12.47 -9.17 -27.84
C GLY A 140 -12.95 -8.88 -29.26
#